data_AF-A0A809ZT02-F1
#
_entry.id   AF-A0A809ZT02-F1
#
_cell.length_a   1.000
_cell.length_b   1.000
_cell.length_c   1.000
_cell.angle_alpha   90.00
_cell.angle_beta   90.00
_cell.angle_gamma   90.00
#
_symmetry.space_group_name_H-M   'P 1'
#
loop_
_entity.id
_entity.type
_entity.pdbx_description
1 polymer ?
#
loop_
_entity_poly.entity_id
_entity_poly.type
_entity_poly.pdbx_seq_one_letter_code
_entity_poly.pdbx_strand_id
1 'polypeptide(L)'
;MWLPRLPIDRIQRFFNGGLGKTKAFSSEVGTGSREENASKQKDEPSIVVIKETNALVIHALDDAASRLGLHIGQPLANARAMCPDLRVFDADVVADAKTLSDIADWCDRFTPLVALDPPHGLFLDITGCAHLFGGEAALLQTLIRALGRQGFAVSAAIAGTSVCARTLTRQVTGTIVADGGEAEAISRLPVSALGAGEAITTGLRRAGLKTIGDVASRGAHEITARFGARFSTLLAHALGQGDAPINPRKPLPDYIVEKRFAEPIATDTMIAMTLSRLADTLIASMEKQGKGARRLEAAFFRTDGVVRAIMVETGRPVTRSAVIDRLFRERLDALADPLDPGFGFDMVRLSASRTEIVVQEQRDLDAHVHDNDELAALIDRIAARIGGKRVVVHLPQDTHVPECAVLAAPAQHHLAAAMQAEWPARAEGEPPLRPLRLFDKPEPVTVPFATVPDGPPHQFTWRRAKHAVVRVEGPERIAMEWWRQDGKQLTRDYFRIEDAEGLRFWIFRDGLYEGEVFDADGKPAPPNWYVHGLFA
;
A
#
# COMPACT_ATOMS: atom_id res chain seq x y z
N MET A 1 11.34 -3.80 -11.05
CA MET A 1 12.74 -3.33 -11.06
C MET A 1 13.68 -4.52 -11.13
N TRP A 2 14.79 -4.42 -11.86
CA TRP A 2 15.80 -5.46 -12.06
C TRP A 2 17.20 -4.87 -11.93
N LEU A 3 18.09 -5.58 -11.24
CA LEU A 3 19.49 -5.23 -11.00
C LEU A 3 20.37 -6.21 -11.79
N PRO A 4 20.58 -6.00 -13.10
CA PRO A 4 21.23 -6.98 -13.98
C PRO A 4 22.65 -7.37 -13.55
N ARG A 5 23.33 -6.50 -12.82
CA ARG A 5 24.72 -6.67 -12.40
C ARG A 5 24.90 -6.70 -10.88
N LEU A 6 23.85 -7.05 -10.13
CA LEU A 6 23.87 -6.98 -8.67
C LEU A 6 25.15 -7.58 -8.03
N PRO A 7 25.62 -8.80 -8.41
CA PRO A 7 26.83 -9.36 -7.83
C PRO A 7 28.10 -8.52 -8.11
N ILE A 8 28.25 -8.04 -9.35
CA ILE A 8 29.38 -7.19 -9.77
C ILE A 8 29.33 -5.85 -9.03
N ASP A 9 28.19 -5.16 -9.09
CA ASP A 9 28.04 -3.81 -8.54
C ASP A 9 28.26 -3.84 -7.01
N ARG A 10 27.79 -4.88 -6.31
CA ARG A 10 28.05 -5.08 -4.87
C ARG A 10 29.55 -5.18 -4.57
N ILE A 11 30.27 -6.02 -5.33
CA ILE A 11 31.72 -6.24 -5.15
C ILE A 11 32.48 -4.94 -5.43
N GLN A 12 32.17 -4.25 -6.53
CA GLN A 12 32.82 -2.99 -6.88
C GLN A 12 32.57 -1.89 -5.84
N ARG A 13 31.35 -1.81 -5.28
CA ARG A 13 31.03 -0.89 -4.17
C ARG A 13 31.86 -1.18 -2.92
N PHE A 14 32.13 -2.45 -2.61
CA PHE A 14 32.97 -2.81 -1.46
C PHE A 14 34.42 -2.32 -1.64
N PHE A 15 34.97 -2.40 -2.85
CA PHE A 15 36.32 -1.92 -3.15
C PHE A 15 36.41 -0.39 -3.22
N ASN A 16 35.42 0.28 -3.81
CA ASN A 16 35.40 1.75 -3.95
C ASN A 16 35.04 2.47 -2.64
N GLY A 17 34.32 1.81 -1.72
CA GLY A 17 33.86 2.37 -0.44
C GLY A 17 34.88 2.38 0.71
N GLY A 18 36.15 2.01 0.47
CA GLY A 18 37.22 2.12 1.46
C GLY A 18 37.27 1.07 2.58
N LEU A 19 36.32 0.12 2.62
CA LEU A 19 36.30 -0.97 3.63
C LEU A 19 37.04 -2.26 3.19
N GLY A 20 37.46 -2.38 1.93
CA GLY A 20 38.09 -3.59 1.38
C GLY A 20 39.62 -3.70 1.49
N LYS A 21 40.30 -2.95 2.37
CA LYS A 21 41.77 -2.95 2.43
C LYS A 21 42.42 -4.18 3.07
N THR A 22 41.68 -5.23 3.41
CA THR A 22 42.27 -6.43 4.03
C THR A 22 41.73 -7.71 3.40
N LYS A 23 42.49 -8.20 2.40
CA LYS A 23 42.52 -9.54 1.76
C LYS A 23 42.44 -9.46 0.23
N ALA A 24 43.41 -8.79 -0.39
CA ALA A 24 43.88 -9.21 -1.71
C ALA A 24 45.21 -9.94 -1.46
N PHE A 25 45.23 -11.25 -1.68
CA PHE A 25 46.47 -12.01 -1.80
C PHE A 25 47.12 -11.59 -3.12
N SER A 26 48.20 -10.81 -3.06
CA SER A 26 49.06 -10.53 -4.21
C SER A 26 50.45 -11.08 -3.92
N SER A 27 50.87 -12.07 -4.72
CA SER A 27 52.28 -12.39 -4.89
C SER A 27 52.96 -11.30 -5.73
N GLU A 28 53.94 -10.67 -5.09
CA GLU A 28 55.14 -10.00 -5.64
C GLU A 28 55.07 -8.69 -6.47
N VAL A 29 55.69 -7.68 -5.84
CA VAL A 29 56.65 -6.65 -6.30
C VAL A 29 56.35 -5.82 -7.55
N GLY A 30 56.11 -4.52 -7.33
CA GLY A 30 56.24 -3.47 -8.35
C GLY A 30 55.93 -2.08 -7.79
N THR A 31 56.96 -1.26 -7.61
CA THR A 31 56.86 0.16 -7.24
C THR A 31 56.31 0.98 -8.41
N GLY A 32 55.06 1.44 -8.28
CA GLY A 32 54.42 2.37 -9.21
C GLY A 32 53.43 3.28 -8.47
N SER A 33 53.44 4.56 -8.83
CA SER A 33 52.65 5.70 -8.33
C SER A 33 51.17 5.37 -8.06
N ARG A 34 50.70 5.64 -6.84
CA ARG A 34 49.37 5.26 -6.32
C ARG A 34 48.18 6.02 -6.92
N GLU A 35 48.39 7.16 -7.58
CA GLU A 35 47.31 7.98 -8.16
C GLU A 35 46.92 7.55 -9.58
N GLU A 36 47.84 6.95 -10.35
CA GLU A 36 47.53 6.44 -11.70
C GLU A 36 46.70 5.15 -11.67
N ASN A 37 46.87 4.31 -10.64
CA ASN A 37 46.19 3.01 -10.53
C ASN A 37 44.69 3.09 -10.17
N ALA A 38 44.23 4.17 -9.53
CA ALA A 38 42.80 4.34 -9.23
C ALA A 38 41.96 4.67 -10.48
N SER A 39 42.58 5.26 -11.51
CA SER A 39 41.92 5.61 -12.77
C SER A 39 41.83 4.43 -13.76
N LYS A 40 42.82 3.51 -13.75
CA LYS A 40 42.82 2.30 -14.58
C LYS A 40 41.84 1.21 -14.11
N GLN A 41 41.43 1.24 -12.85
CA GLN A 41 40.67 0.16 -12.23
C GLN A 41 39.20 0.06 -12.69
N LYS A 42 38.71 1.05 -13.45
CA LYS A 42 37.30 1.18 -13.85
C LYS A 42 36.94 0.53 -15.19
N ASP A 43 37.92 0.13 -15.99
CA ASP A 43 37.71 -0.39 -17.36
C ASP A 43 38.18 -1.84 -17.56
N GLU A 44 38.75 -2.51 -16.55
CA GLU A 44 39.13 -3.92 -16.66
C GLU A 44 37.89 -4.83 -16.56
N PRO A 45 37.65 -5.72 -17.54
CA PRO A 45 36.47 -6.56 -17.60
C PRO A 45 36.42 -7.50 -16.41
N SER A 46 35.28 -7.50 -15.71
CA SER A 46 35.07 -8.25 -14.48
C SER A 46 33.93 -9.27 -14.63
N ILE A 47 34.14 -10.46 -14.07
CA ILE A 47 33.14 -11.52 -13.96
C ILE A 47 33.07 -12.08 -12.54
N VAL A 48 31.90 -12.60 -12.20
CA VAL A 48 31.65 -13.42 -11.02
C VAL A 48 31.43 -14.85 -11.49
N VAL A 49 32.08 -15.83 -10.87
CA VAL A 49 31.95 -17.25 -11.20
C VAL A 49 31.30 -18.04 -10.09
N ILE A 50 30.56 -19.08 -10.47
CA ILE A 50 29.97 -20.05 -9.55
C ILE A 50 30.33 -21.46 -10.00
N LYS A 51 30.46 -22.38 -9.04
CA LYS A 51 30.67 -23.79 -9.34
C LYS A 51 29.34 -24.45 -9.69
N GLU A 52 29.18 -24.87 -10.93
CA GLU A 52 28.06 -25.70 -11.38
C GLU A 52 28.59 -27.08 -11.77
N THR A 53 28.05 -28.13 -11.14
CA THR A 53 28.59 -29.51 -11.21
C THR A 53 30.12 -29.55 -10.98
N ASN A 54 30.92 -29.72 -12.02
CA ASN A 54 32.38 -29.83 -11.96
C ASN A 54 33.13 -28.70 -12.68
N ALA A 55 32.45 -27.62 -13.09
CA ALA A 55 33.06 -26.49 -13.78
C ALA A 55 32.75 -25.15 -13.09
N LEU A 56 33.70 -24.22 -13.16
CA LEU A 56 33.44 -22.81 -12.85
C LEU A 56 32.83 -22.16 -14.10
N VAL A 57 31.65 -21.57 -13.95
CA VAL A 57 30.91 -20.89 -15.02
C VAL A 57 30.67 -19.43 -14.64
N ILE A 58 30.55 -18.55 -15.63
CA ILE A 58 30.21 -17.15 -15.42
C ILE A 58 28.79 -17.07 -14.84
N HIS A 59 28.68 -16.53 -13.62
CA HIS A 59 27.41 -16.27 -12.93
C HIS A 59 26.89 -14.85 -13.22
N ALA A 60 27.78 -13.86 -13.23
CA ALA A 60 27.49 -12.47 -13.58
C ALA A 60 28.69 -11.84 -14.27
N LEU A 61 28.47 -10.80 -15.07
CA LEU A 61 29.50 -10.09 -15.80
C LEU A 61 29.17 -8.61 -15.94
N ASP A 62 30.19 -7.76 -16.07
CA ASP A 62 30.01 -6.33 -16.32
C ASP A 62 29.85 -6.00 -17.81
N ASP A 63 29.56 -4.73 -18.12
CA ASP A 63 29.33 -4.32 -19.51
C ASP A 63 30.61 -4.45 -20.36
N ALA A 64 31.80 -4.33 -19.75
CA ALA A 64 33.08 -4.47 -20.45
C ALA A 64 33.30 -5.93 -20.89
N ALA A 65 33.09 -6.89 -19.99
CA ALA A 65 33.08 -8.32 -20.27
C ALA A 65 32.01 -8.69 -21.31
N SER A 66 30.82 -8.08 -21.23
CA SER A 66 29.75 -8.31 -22.20
C SER A 66 30.13 -7.85 -23.61
N ARG A 67 30.75 -6.66 -23.74
CA ARG A 67 31.23 -6.12 -25.03
C ARG A 67 32.32 -6.99 -25.67
N LEU A 68 33.09 -7.72 -24.87
CA LEU A 68 34.08 -8.69 -25.34
C LEU A 68 33.46 -10.04 -25.77
N GLY A 69 32.13 -10.14 -25.75
CA GLY A 69 31.41 -11.33 -26.18
C GLY A 69 31.37 -12.44 -25.15
N LEU A 70 31.60 -12.15 -23.86
CA LEU A 70 31.37 -13.12 -22.78
C LEU A 70 29.88 -13.20 -22.43
N HIS A 71 29.43 -14.38 -21.99
CA HIS A 71 28.03 -14.62 -21.62
C HIS A 71 27.90 -15.43 -20.32
N ILE A 72 26.79 -15.22 -19.60
CA ILE A 72 26.43 -16.02 -18.41
C ILE A 72 26.31 -17.50 -18.81
N GLY A 73 26.82 -18.39 -17.95
CA GLY A 73 26.87 -19.84 -18.18
C GLY A 73 28.11 -20.32 -18.95
N GLN A 74 28.91 -19.42 -19.51
CA GLN A 74 30.15 -19.79 -20.21
C GLN A 74 31.20 -20.33 -19.20
N PRO A 75 31.93 -21.42 -19.52
CA PRO A 75 33.02 -21.89 -18.67
C PRO A 75 34.14 -20.87 -18.51
N LEU A 76 34.68 -20.73 -17.30
CA LEU A 76 35.76 -19.79 -16.98
C LEU A 76 37.01 -20.00 -17.85
N ALA A 77 37.32 -21.24 -18.22
CA ALA A 77 38.45 -21.55 -19.11
C ALA A 77 38.29 -20.89 -20.48
N ASN A 78 37.09 -20.93 -21.06
CA ASN A 78 36.80 -20.29 -22.35
C ASN A 78 36.84 -18.77 -22.22
N ALA A 79 36.31 -18.24 -21.12
CA ALA A 79 36.33 -16.81 -20.86
C ALA A 79 37.76 -16.25 -20.76
N ARG A 80 38.65 -16.95 -20.05
CA ARG A 80 40.07 -16.58 -19.95
C ARG A 80 40.84 -16.73 -21.25
N ALA A 81 40.46 -17.68 -22.10
CA ALA A 81 41.05 -17.81 -23.43
C ALA A 81 40.68 -16.62 -24.35
N MET A 82 39.47 -16.08 -24.21
CA MET A 82 39.02 -14.89 -24.95
C MET A 82 39.57 -13.58 -24.36
N CYS A 83 39.68 -13.50 -23.04
CA CYS A 83 40.14 -12.33 -22.31
C CYS A 83 41.11 -12.74 -21.20
N PRO A 84 42.43 -12.73 -21.46
CA PRO A 84 43.44 -13.13 -20.46
C PRO A 84 43.47 -12.23 -19.22
N ASP A 85 43.22 -10.92 -19.39
CA ASP A 85 43.27 -9.91 -18.32
C ASP A 85 41.95 -9.80 -17.52
N LEU A 86 41.13 -10.86 -17.53
CA LEU A 86 39.81 -10.85 -16.91
C LEU A 86 39.89 -10.92 -15.38
N ARG A 87 39.23 -9.98 -14.70
CA ARG A 87 39.07 -10.02 -13.24
C ARG A 87 37.98 -11.00 -12.86
N VAL A 88 38.32 -11.95 -12.01
CA VAL A 88 37.43 -13.06 -11.62
C VAL A 88 37.18 -13.02 -10.13
N PHE A 89 35.90 -13.03 -9.74
CA PHE A 89 35.46 -13.09 -8.36
C PHE A 89 34.58 -14.32 -8.12
N ASP A 90 34.58 -14.84 -6.89
CA ASP A 90 33.67 -15.94 -6.51
C ASP A 90 32.27 -15.40 -6.18
N ALA A 91 31.24 -16.14 -6.58
CA ALA A 91 29.85 -15.82 -6.23
C ALA A 91 29.61 -15.96 -4.73
N ASP A 92 28.97 -14.95 -4.14
CA ASP A 92 28.49 -14.96 -2.76
C ASP A 92 26.98 -14.68 -2.77
N VAL A 93 26.22 -15.75 -3.00
CA VAL A 93 24.76 -15.71 -3.16
C VAL A 93 24.07 -15.17 -1.89
N VAL A 94 24.67 -15.40 -0.72
CA VAL A 94 24.12 -14.92 0.56
C VAL A 94 24.31 -13.40 0.67
N ALA A 95 25.49 -12.88 0.33
CA ALA A 95 25.73 -11.44 0.31
C ALA A 95 24.91 -10.73 -0.79
N ASP A 96 24.71 -11.36 -1.94
CA ASP A 96 23.87 -10.82 -3.02
C ASP A 96 22.40 -10.73 -2.57
N ALA A 97 21.86 -11.79 -1.96
CA ALA A 97 20.50 -11.81 -1.42
C ALA A 97 20.30 -10.78 -0.29
N LYS A 98 21.28 -10.63 0.61
CA LYS A 98 21.27 -9.59 1.64
C LYS A 98 21.23 -8.19 1.01
N THR A 99 22.08 -7.94 0.02
CA THR A 99 22.12 -6.65 -0.68
C THR A 99 20.79 -6.34 -1.37
N LEU A 100 20.14 -7.35 -1.98
CA LEU A 100 18.80 -7.18 -2.54
C LEU A 100 17.78 -6.78 -1.46
N SER A 101 17.83 -7.38 -0.27
CA SER A 101 16.97 -7.00 0.85
C SER A 101 17.23 -5.57 1.33
N ASP A 102 18.49 -5.17 1.43
CA ASP A 102 18.87 -3.80 1.83
C ASP A 102 18.37 -2.76 0.81
N ILE A 103 18.44 -3.07 -0.49
CA ILE A 103 17.85 -2.23 -1.55
C ILE A 103 16.33 -2.17 -1.42
N ALA A 104 15.69 -3.30 -1.08
CA ALA A 104 14.26 -3.34 -0.89
C ALA A 104 13.82 -2.48 0.30
N ASP A 105 14.53 -2.52 1.44
CA ASP A 105 14.28 -1.64 2.60
C ASP A 105 14.46 -0.17 2.22
N TRP A 106 15.49 0.11 1.42
CA TRP A 106 15.70 1.45 0.91
C TRP A 106 14.55 1.92 -0.01
N CYS A 107 13.89 1.01 -0.73
CA CYS A 107 12.76 1.32 -1.62
C CYS A 107 11.46 1.65 -0.89
N ASP A 108 11.33 1.37 0.42
CA ASP A 108 10.13 1.67 1.21
C ASP A 108 9.75 3.17 1.20
N ARG A 109 10.71 4.05 0.84
CA ARG A 109 10.48 5.49 0.64
C ARG A 109 9.60 5.83 -0.58
N PHE A 110 9.46 4.92 -1.54
CA PHE A 110 8.64 5.13 -2.74
C PHE A 110 7.26 4.49 -2.60
N THR A 111 7.16 3.38 -1.86
CA THR A 111 5.92 2.68 -1.54
C THR A 111 6.11 1.78 -0.33
N PRO A 112 5.10 1.61 0.55
CA PRO A 112 5.14 0.61 1.61
C PRO A 112 4.99 -0.84 1.11
N LEU A 113 4.73 -1.06 -0.19
CA LEU A 113 4.45 -2.36 -0.78
C LEU A 113 5.60 -2.82 -1.69
N VAL A 114 6.71 -3.26 -1.08
CA VAL A 114 7.90 -3.76 -1.79
C VAL A 114 8.03 -5.28 -1.64
N ALA A 115 8.13 -6.02 -2.75
CA ALA A 115 8.35 -7.48 -2.75
C ALA A 115 9.68 -7.87 -3.43
N LEU A 116 10.27 -9.00 -3.01
CA LEU A 116 11.46 -9.56 -3.66
C LEU A 116 11.09 -10.36 -4.91
N ASP A 117 11.86 -10.19 -6.00
CA ASP A 117 11.87 -11.05 -7.20
C ASP A 117 13.28 -11.64 -7.36
N PRO A 118 13.67 -12.62 -6.51
CA PRO A 118 15.01 -13.17 -6.53
C PRO A 118 15.38 -13.76 -7.90
N PRO A 119 16.66 -13.74 -8.29
CA PRO A 119 17.81 -13.38 -7.44
C PRO A 119 18.16 -11.89 -7.41
N HIS A 120 17.80 -11.08 -8.41
CA HIS A 120 18.23 -9.67 -8.51
C HIS A 120 17.11 -8.66 -8.83
N GLY A 121 15.85 -9.01 -8.58
CA GLY A 121 14.68 -8.19 -8.90
C GLY A 121 13.90 -7.74 -7.68
N LEU A 122 13.15 -6.66 -7.84
CA LEU A 122 12.19 -6.15 -6.86
C LEU A 122 10.89 -5.74 -7.56
N PHE A 123 9.78 -5.98 -6.89
CA PHE A 123 8.48 -5.42 -7.23
C PHE A 123 8.12 -4.29 -6.27
N LEU A 124 7.57 -3.23 -6.80
CA LEU A 124 7.08 -2.08 -6.05
C LEU A 124 5.66 -1.82 -6.55
N ASP A 125 4.67 -1.99 -5.68
CA ASP A 125 3.30 -1.56 -5.98
C ASP A 125 3.19 -0.08 -5.62
N ILE A 126 3.13 0.77 -6.65
CA ILE A 126 3.13 2.23 -6.51
C ILE A 126 1.71 2.82 -6.52
N THR A 127 0.67 1.98 -6.41
CA THR A 127 -0.73 2.41 -6.39
C THR A 127 -0.95 3.44 -5.30
N GLY A 128 -1.51 4.60 -5.66
CA GLY A 128 -1.74 5.70 -4.74
C GLY A 128 -0.47 6.45 -4.27
N CYS A 129 0.73 6.07 -4.70
CA CYS A 129 1.98 6.72 -4.28
C CYS A 129 2.54 7.69 -5.33
N ALA A 130 2.28 7.45 -6.62
CA ALA A 130 2.90 8.19 -7.73
C ALA A 130 2.65 9.72 -7.67
N HIS A 131 1.50 10.16 -7.16
CA HIS A 131 1.16 11.59 -7.05
C HIS A 131 2.12 12.37 -6.13
N LEU A 132 2.71 11.72 -5.12
CA LEU A 132 3.69 12.32 -4.21
C LEU A 132 5.01 12.68 -4.91
N PHE A 133 5.25 12.14 -6.10
CA PHE A 133 6.46 12.33 -6.89
C PHE A 133 6.21 13.15 -8.16
N GLY A 134 5.01 13.67 -8.37
CA GLY A 134 4.62 14.34 -9.62
C GLY A 134 4.27 13.39 -10.76
N GLY A 135 3.86 12.16 -10.44
CA GLY A 135 3.44 11.13 -11.39
C GLY A 135 4.44 9.99 -11.59
N GLU A 136 4.03 8.97 -12.33
CA GLU A 136 4.77 7.72 -12.53
C GLU A 136 6.14 7.93 -13.18
N ALA A 137 6.20 8.80 -14.21
CA ALA A 137 7.44 9.11 -14.91
C ALA A 137 8.49 9.74 -13.99
N ALA A 138 8.08 10.69 -13.15
CA ALA A 138 8.97 11.34 -12.20
C ALA A 138 9.43 10.39 -11.09
N LEU A 139 8.54 9.52 -10.58
CA LEU A 139 8.89 8.46 -9.64
C LEU A 139 9.94 7.51 -10.23
N LEU A 140 9.68 6.97 -11.43
CA LEU A 140 10.57 6.02 -12.11
C LEU A 140 11.97 6.60 -12.32
N GLN A 141 12.04 7.84 -12.82
CA GLN A 141 13.31 8.54 -13.05
C GLN A 141 14.04 8.86 -11.75
N THR A 142 13.32 9.18 -10.68
CA THR A 142 13.91 9.44 -9.36
C THR A 142 14.54 8.16 -8.79
N LEU A 143 13.82 7.05 -8.86
CA LEU A 143 14.28 5.73 -8.42
C LEU A 143 15.54 5.29 -9.17
N ILE A 144 15.52 5.32 -10.52
CA ILE A 144 16.66 4.92 -11.35
C ILE A 144 17.89 5.79 -11.03
N ARG A 145 17.73 7.12 -10.99
CA ARG A 145 18.83 8.04 -10.69
C ARG A 145 19.40 7.84 -9.29
N ALA A 146 18.53 7.64 -8.30
CA ALA A 146 18.96 7.49 -6.92
C ALA A 146 19.75 6.20 -6.68
N LEU A 147 19.34 5.07 -7.27
CA LEU A 147 20.13 3.83 -7.20
C LEU A 147 21.38 3.88 -8.08
N GLY A 148 21.31 4.52 -9.25
CA GLY A 148 22.48 4.75 -10.10
C GLY A 148 23.58 5.54 -9.40
N ARG A 149 23.22 6.57 -8.61
CA ARG A 149 24.17 7.33 -7.76
C ARG A 149 24.82 6.47 -6.67
N GLN A 150 24.16 5.39 -6.24
CA GLN A 150 24.74 4.44 -5.30
C GLN A 150 25.62 3.38 -5.98
N GLY A 151 25.78 3.44 -7.31
CA GLY A 151 26.63 2.54 -8.07
C GLY A 151 25.95 1.24 -8.53
N PHE A 152 24.61 1.19 -8.57
CA PHE A 152 23.89 0.06 -9.14
C PHE A 152 23.42 0.34 -10.57
N ALA A 153 23.60 -0.63 -11.46
CA ALA A 153 22.87 -0.66 -12.72
C ALA A 153 21.42 -1.10 -12.45
N VAL A 154 20.47 -0.28 -12.88
CA VAL A 154 19.05 -0.52 -12.64
C VAL A 154 18.27 -0.49 -13.95
N SER A 155 17.47 -1.53 -14.16
CA SER A 155 16.42 -1.56 -15.15
C SER A 155 15.06 -1.50 -14.46
N ALA A 156 14.22 -0.53 -14.80
CA ALA A 156 12.91 -0.38 -14.19
C ALA A 156 11.83 -0.07 -15.24
N ALA A 157 10.62 -0.57 -15.02
CA ALA A 157 9.46 -0.36 -15.86
C ALA A 157 8.20 -0.35 -14.99
N ILE A 158 7.15 0.33 -15.47
CA ILE A 158 5.83 0.41 -14.86
C ILE A 158 4.81 -0.17 -15.86
N ALA A 159 3.89 -1.00 -15.38
CA ALA A 159 2.80 -1.59 -16.16
C ALA A 159 1.65 -1.99 -15.21
N GLY A 160 0.44 -2.22 -15.75
CA GLY A 160 -0.74 -2.60 -14.97
C GLY A 160 -0.63 -3.95 -14.26
N THR A 161 0.30 -4.83 -14.67
CA THR A 161 0.59 -6.08 -13.97
C THR A 161 2.06 -6.22 -13.58
N SER A 162 2.30 -6.85 -12.43
CA SER A 162 3.65 -7.14 -11.93
C SER A 162 4.44 -7.98 -12.94
N VAL A 163 3.81 -8.96 -13.58
CA VAL A 163 4.47 -9.84 -14.57
C VAL A 163 4.89 -9.04 -15.81
N CYS A 164 4.03 -8.18 -16.36
CA CYS A 164 4.40 -7.34 -17.51
C CYS A 164 5.57 -6.41 -17.16
N ALA A 165 5.50 -5.72 -16.01
CA ALA A 165 6.58 -4.86 -15.55
C ALA A 165 7.90 -5.63 -15.41
N ARG A 166 7.88 -6.84 -14.81
CA ARG A 166 9.06 -7.71 -14.72
C ARG A 166 9.60 -8.07 -16.09
N THR A 167 8.74 -8.50 -17.01
CA THR A 167 9.15 -8.90 -18.38
C THR A 167 9.82 -7.75 -19.12
N LEU A 168 9.27 -6.53 -19.03
CA LEU A 168 9.87 -5.33 -19.62
C LEU A 168 11.27 -5.07 -19.07
N THR A 169 11.45 -5.12 -17.74
CA THR A 169 12.75 -4.82 -17.11
C THR A 169 13.89 -5.73 -17.55
N ARG A 170 13.60 -6.91 -18.11
CA ARG A 170 14.62 -7.84 -18.63
C ARG A 170 15.22 -7.42 -19.97
N GLN A 171 14.59 -6.48 -20.68
CA GLN A 171 14.98 -6.10 -22.04
C GLN A 171 15.10 -4.58 -22.20
N VAL A 172 14.25 -3.81 -21.52
CA VAL A 172 14.14 -2.35 -21.67
C VAL A 172 14.07 -1.71 -20.27
N THR A 173 14.66 -0.52 -20.14
CA THR A 173 14.60 0.30 -18.92
C THR A 173 13.93 1.64 -19.22
N GLY A 174 13.23 2.20 -18.23
CA GLY A 174 12.58 3.51 -18.33
C GLY A 174 11.21 3.49 -19.01
N THR A 175 10.62 2.31 -19.23
CA THR A 175 9.33 2.17 -19.93
C THR A 175 8.16 2.27 -18.97
N ILE A 176 7.11 2.98 -19.37
CA ILE A 176 5.81 3.03 -18.69
C ILE A 176 4.77 2.57 -19.70
N VAL A 177 3.96 1.59 -19.31
CA VAL A 177 2.87 1.04 -20.11
C VAL A 177 1.57 1.39 -19.41
N ALA A 178 0.69 2.10 -20.13
CA ALA A 178 -0.65 2.38 -19.66
C ALA A 178 -1.51 1.10 -19.68
N ASP A 179 -2.50 1.03 -18.80
CA ASP A 179 -3.44 -0.09 -18.71
C ASP A 179 -4.05 -0.42 -20.08
N GLY A 180 -4.01 -1.70 -20.45
CA GLY A 180 -4.49 -2.21 -21.73
C GLY A 180 -3.41 -2.22 -22.84
N GLY A 181 -2.26 -1.59 -22.61
CA GLY A 181 -1.12 -1.58 -23.54
C GLY A 181 -0.12 -2.74 -23.37
N GLU A 182 -0.31 -3.61 -22.36
CA GLU A 182 0.66 -4.63 -21.95
C GLU A 182 1.00 -5.60 -23.08
N ALA A 183 -0.02 -6.16 -23.73
CA ALA A 183 0.15 -7.16 -24.77
C ALA A 183 0.98 -6.62 -25.95
N GLU A 184 0.74 -5.38 -26.37
CA GLU A 184 1.51 -4.73 -27.43
C GLU A 184 2.95 -4.49 -27.00
N ALA A 185 3.14 -3.95 -25.79
CA ALA A 185 4.44 -3.56 -25.24
C ALA A 185 5.43 -4.74 -25.15
N ILE A 186 4.95 -5.94 -24.83
CA ILE A 186 5.82 -7.12 -24.68
C ILE A 186 5.84 -8.03 -25.91
N SER A 187 4.99 -7.81 -26.91
CA SER A 187 4.80 -8.71 -28.06
C SER A 187 6.11 -9.09 -28.78
N ARG A 188 7.01 -8.12 -28.97
CA ARG A 188 8.29 -8.29 -29.68
C ARG A 188 9.40 -8.84 -28.81
N LEU A 189 9.20 -8.94 -27.50
CA LEU A 189 10.23 -9.41 -26.59
C LEU A 189 10.42 -10.92 -26.74
N PRO A 190 11.65 -11.44 -26.56
CA PRO A 190 11.91 -12.87 -26.63
C PRO A 190 11.20 -13.61 -25.48
N VAL A 191 10.81 -14.86 -25.71
CA VAL A 191 10.13 -15.70 -24.69
C VAL A 191 10.94 -15.88 -23.39
N SER A 192 12.27 -15.70 -23.44
CA SER A 192 13.13 -15.71 -22.25
C SER A 192 12.85 -14.55 -21.29
N ALA A 193 12.28 -13.44 -21.77
CA ALA A 193 11.93 -12.28 -20.94
C ALA A 193 10.76 -12.58 -19.97
N LEU A 194 9.93 -13.59 -20.26
CA LEU A 194 8.90 -14.05 -19.32
C LEU A 194 9.49 -14.62 -18.03
N GLY A 195 10.77 -15.04 -18.05
CA GLY A 195 11.42 -15.71 -16.93
C GLY A 195 10.75 -17.04 -16.59
N ALA A 196 10.20 -17.73 -17.59
CA ALA A 196 9.76 -19.11 -17.48
C ALA A 196 10.97 -20.04 -17.31
N GLY A 197 10.77 -21.22 -16.71
CA GLY A 197 11.84 -22.21 -16.52
C GLY A 197 12.53 -22.58 -17.83
N GLU A 198 13.81 -22.94 -17.76
CA GLU A 198 14.67 -23.19 -18.93
C GLU A 198 14.09 -24.25 -19.87
N ALA A 199 13.46 -25.30 -19.33
CA ALA A 199 12.78 -26.33 -20.11
C ALA A 199 11.64 -25.77 -20.97
N ILE A 200 10.81 -24.88 -20.40
CA ILE A 200 9.70 -24.23 -21.13
C ILE A 200 10.27 -23.28 -22.18
N THR A 201 11.23 -22.44 -21.82
CA THR A 201 11.88 -21.49 -22.73
C THR A 201 12.53 -22.20 -23.92
N THR A 202 13.22 -23.32 -23.68
CA THR A 202 13.81 -24.17 -24.72
C THR A 202 12.74 -24.85 -25.57
N GLY A 203 11.68 -25.36 -24.95
CA GLY A 203 10.55 -25.98 -25.64
C GLY A 203 9.84 -25.03 -26.59
N LEU A 204 9.60 -23.77 -26.18
CA LEU A 204 9.02 -22.71 -27.00
C LEU A 204 9.91 -22.40 -28.21
N ARG A 205 11.23 -22.20 -27.99
CA ARG A 205 12.19 -21.95 -29.06
C ARG A 205 12.25 -23.11 -30.07
N ARG A 206 12.24 -24.36 -29.60
CA ARG A 206 12.21 -25.56 -30.45
C ARG A 206 10.90 -25.68 -31.25
N ALA A 207 9.80 -25.15 -30.71
CA ALA A 207 8.51 -25.06 -31.41
C ALA A 207 8.43 -23.88 -32.39
N GLY A 208 9.49 -23.10 -32.55
CA GLY A 208 9.53 -21.92 -33.44
C GLY A 208 8.91 -20.66 -32.84
N LEU A 209 8.49 -20.69 -31.58
CA LEU A 209 7.89 -19.54 -30.88
C LEU A 209 9.01 -18.75 -30.19
N LYS A 210 9.51 -17.70 -30.85
CA LYS A 210 10.69 -16.96 -30.39
C LYS A 210 10.32 -15.74 -29.57
N THR A 211 9.20 -15.10 -29.91
CA THR A 211 8.69 -13.90 -29.25
C THR A 211 7.45 -14.20 -28.41
N ILE A 212 7.13 -13.33 -27.46
CA ILE A 212 5.92 -13.46 -26.63
C ILE A 212 4.66 -13.36 -27.51
N GLY A 213 4.68 -12.50 -28.54
CA GLY A 213 3.62 -12.40 -29.54
C GLY A 213 3.35 -13.71 -30.27
N ASP A 214 4.40 -14.46 -30.64
CA ASP A 214 4.25 -15.77 -31.30
C ASP A 214 3.51 -16.79 -30.41
N VAL A 215 3.73 -16.70 -29.09
CA VAL A 215 3.06 -17.58 -28.10
C VAL A 215 1.63 -17.11 -27.87
N ALA A 216 1.42 -15.80 -27.73
CA ALA A 216 0.11 -15.19 -27.50
C ALA A 216 -0.84 -15.39 -28.68
N SER A 217 -0.34 -15.56 -29.90
CA SER A 217 -1.15 -15.84 -31.09
C SER A 217 -1.66 -17.29 -31.16
N ARG A 218 -1.29 -18.17 -30.22
CA ARG A 218 -1.72 -19.58 -30.16
C ARG A 218 -2.98 -19.73 -29.32
N GLY A 219 -3.74 -20.78 -29.58
CA GLY A 219 -4.91 -21.10 -28.77
C GLY A 219 -4.49 -21.39 -27.32
N ALA A 220 -5.18 -20.78 -26.34
CA ALA A 220 -4.87 -20.96 -24.91
C ALA A 220 -4.80 -22.44 -24.51
N HIS A 221 -5.70 -23.27 -25.04
CA HIS A 221 -5.73 -24.71 -24.79
C HIS A 221 -4.46 -25.44 -25.26
N GLU A 222 -3.86 -25.04 -26.39
CA GLU A 222 -2.63 -25.64 -26.93
C GLU A 222 -1.44 -25.35 -26.00
N ILE A 223 -1.36 -24.11 -25.53
CA ILE A 223 -0.32 -23.67 -24.60
C ILE A 223 -0.46 -24.39 -23.26
N THR A 224 -1.67 -24.48 -22.71
CA THR A 224 -1.93 -25.19 -21.45
C THR A 224 -1.63 -26.67 -21.56
N ALA A 225 -2.02 -27.34 -22.65
CA ALA A 225 -1.79 -28.77 -22.84
C ALA A 225 -0.29 -29.12 -22.90
N ARG A 226 0.53 -28.25 -23.50
CA ARG A 226 1.96 -28.52 -23.71
C ARG A 226 2.87 -28.00 -22.60
N PHE A 227 2.55 -26.84 -22.01
CA PHE A 227 3.42 -26.14 -21.06
C PHE A 227 2.78 -25.98 -19.66
N GLY A 228 1.53 -26.43 -19.49
CA GLY A 228 0.82 -26.46 -18.22
C GLY A 228 0.08 -25.17 -17.87
N ALA A 229 -0.80 -25.28 -16.86
CA ALA A 229 -1.62 -24.18 -16.38
C ALA A 229 -0.78 -23.02 -15.81
N ARG A 230 0.30 -23.32 -15.05
CA ARG A 230 1.18 -22.29 -14.47
C ARG A 230 1.80 -21.36 -15.51
N PHE A 231 2.24 -21.89 -16.64
CA PHE A 231 2.78 -21.08 -17.73
C PHE A 231 1.69 -20.26 -18.42
N SER A 232 0.50 -20.84 -18.58
CA SER A 232 -0.63 -20.15 -19.19
C SER A 232 -1.08 -18.95 -18.34
N THR A 233 -1.10 -19.11 -17.01
CA THR A 233 -1.35 -18.01 -16.05
C THR A 233 -0.25 -16.95 -16.13
N LEU A 234 1.03 -17.35 -16.18
CA LEU A 234 2.14 -16.41 -16.34
C LEU A 234 2.00 -15.59 -17.62
N LEU A 235 1.66 -16.22 -18.75
CA LEU A 235 1.46 -15.55 -20.02
C LEU A 235 0.26 -14.60 -19.96
N ALA A 236 -0.88 -15.02 -19.42
CA ALA A 236 -2.06 -14.18 -19.25
C ALA A 236 -1.73 -12.91 -18.45
N HIS A 237 -1.09 -13.07 -17.29
CA HIS A 237 -0.69 -11.94 -16.46
C HIS A 237 0.30 -11.02 -17.19
N ALA A 238 1.26 -11.57 -17.95
CA ALA A 238 2.18 -10.76 -18.76
C ALA A 238 1.45 -9.92 -19.82
N LEU A 239 0.38 -10.45 -20.40
CA LEU A 239 -0.44 -9.79 -21.42
C LEU A 239 -1.47 -8.80 -20.84
N GLY A 240 -1.45 -8.53 -19.53
CA GLY A 240 -2.44 -7.68 -18.88
C GLY A 240 -3.78 -8.37 -18.57
N GLN A 241 -3.83 -9.70 -18.69
CA GLN A 241 -5.04 -10.50 -18.47
C GLN A 241 -5.01 -11.10 -17.06
N GLY A 242 -5.78 -10.51 -16.13
CA GLY A 242 -5.89 -10.97 -14.75
C GLY A 242 -4.95 -10.26 -13.79
N ASP A 243 -5.17 -10.49 -12.49
CA ASP A 243 -4.38 -9.87 -11.43
C ASP A 243 -3.18 -10.74 -11.04
N ALA A 244 -2.03 -10.09 -10.85
CA ALA A 244 -0.80 -10.70 -10.41
C ALA A 244 -0.31 -9.99 -9.14
N PRO A 245 -1.03 -10.17 -8.01
CA PRO A 245 -0.70 -9.46 -6.79
C PRO A 245 0.69 -9.89 -6.32
N ILE A 246 1.45 -8.90 -5.87
CA ILE A 246 2.76 -9.14 -5.27
C ILE A 246 2.58 -9.59 -3.81
N ASN A 247 3.61 -10.18 -3.22
CA ASN A 247 3.65 -10.50 -1.80
C ASN A 247 4.68 -9.57 -1.12
N PRO A 248 4.27 -8.36 -0.67
CA PRO A 248 5.19 -7.40 -0.09
C PRO A 248 5.86 -7.95 1.16
N ARG A 249 7.11 -7.55 1.35
CA ARG A 249 7.80 -7.68 2.62
C ARG A 249 7.03 -6.84 3.64
N LYS A 250 6.79 -7.43 4.81
CA LYS A 250 6.23 -6.70 5.94
C LYS A 250 7.37 -6.27 6.84
N PRO A 251 7.42 -5.01 7.30
CA PRO A 251 8.38 -4.63 8.32
C PRO A 251 8.18 -5.53 9.55
N LEU A 252 9.28 -5.97 10.15
CA LEU A 252 9.20 -6.75 11.38
C LEU A 252 8.58 -5.87 12.48
N PRO A 253 7.62 -6.40 13.25
CA PRO A 253 7.12 -5.71 14.44
C PRO A 253 8.27 -5.29 15.37
N ASP A 254 8.14 -4.11 15.99
CA ASP A 254 9.13 -3.55 16.92
C ASP A 254 9.45 -4.54 18.05
N TYR A 255 8.42 -5.24 18.53
CA TYR A 255 8.53 -6.25 19.58
C TYR A 255 7.74 -7.49 19.22
N ILE A 256 8.37 -8.65 19.45
CA ILE A 256 7.77 -9.96 19.24
C ILE A 256 8.11 -10.84 20.43
N VAL A 257 7.10 -11.48 20.99
CA VAL A 257 7.25 -12.56 21.96
C VAL A 257 6.44 -13.75 21.48
N GLU A 258 6.99 -14.96 21.61
CA GLU A 258 6.33 -16.17 21.18
C GLU A 258 6.47 -17.28 22.20
N LYS A 259 5.45 -18.14 22.25
CA LYS A 259 5.46 -19.38 23.01
C LYS A 259 5.22 -20.53 22.05
N ARG A 260 6.21 -21.41 21.95
CA ARG A 260 6.11 -22.70 21.28
C ARG A 260 5.70 -23.78 22.27
N PHE A 261 4.93 -24.75 21.80
CA PHE A 261 4.40 -25.85 22.57
C PHE A 261 4.90 -27.18 22.03
N ALA A 262 5.30 -28.08 22.92
CA ALA A 262 5.60 -29.46 22.55
C ALA A 262 4.32 -30.24 22.21
N GLU A 263 3.23 -29.95 22.93
CA GLU A 263 1.89 -30.46 22.69
C GLU A 263 0.96 -29.31 22.28
N PRO A 264 0.34 -29.35 21.09
CA PRO A 264 -0.52 -28.27 20.61
C PRO A 264 -1.67 -27.97 21.57
N ILE A 265 -1.96 -26.68 21.77
CA ILE A 265 -3.05 -26.23 22.64
C ILE A 265 -4.32 -25.95 21.82
N ALA A 266 -5.49 -26.32 22.35
CA ALA A 266 -6.76 -26.14 21.64
C ALA A 266 -7.88 -25.50 22.48
N THR A 267 -7.67 -25.32 23.79
CA THR A 267 -8.72 -24.80 24.68
C THR A 267 -8.60 -23.29 24.87
N ASP A 268 -9.74 -22.59 24.90
CA ASP A 268 -9.81 -21.14 25.11
C ASP A 268 -9.11 -20.70 26.41
N THR A 269 -9.25 -21.49 27.48
CA THR A 269 -8.55 -21.23 28.75
C THR A 269 -7.04 -21.23 28.57
N MET A 270 -6.47 -22.21 27.86
CA MET A 270 -5.02 -22.29 27.66
C MET A 270 -4.52 -21.20 26.71
N ILE A 271 -5.32 -20.84 25.71
CA ILE A 271 -5.07 -19.73 24.80
C ILE A 271 -5.02 -18.41 25.58
N ALA A 272 -6.03 -18.12 26.40
CA ALA A 272 -6.10 -16.90 27.22
C ALA A 272 -4.94 -16.81 28.22
N MET A 273 -4.62 -17.92 28.92
CA MET A 273 -3.48 -17.97 29.85
C MET A 273 -2.13 -17.79 29.14
N THR A 274 -2.03 -18.23 27.88
CA THR A 274 -0.83 -18.03 27.06
C THR A 274 -0.70 -16.58 26.64
N LEU A 275 -1.78 -15.97 26.14
CA LEU A 275 -1.79 -14.56 25.76
C LEU A 275 -1.44 -13.66 26.93
N SER A 276 -1.98 -13.91 28.13
CA SER A 276 -1.67 -13.12 29.34
C SER A 276 -0.19 -13.17 29.71
N ARG A 277 0.43 -14.35 29.69
CA ARG A 277 1.88 -14.50 29.92
C ARG A 277 2.73 -13.82 28.84
N LEU A 278 2.29 -13.89 27.58
CA LEU A 278 2.95 -13.18 26.48
C LEU A 278 2.79 -11.66 26.65
N ALA A 279 1.63 -11.18 27.09
CA ALA A 279 1.39 -9.77 27.37
C ALA A 279 2.32 -9.25 28.47
N ASP A 280 2.48 -9.97 29.57
CA ASP A 280 3.44 -9.62 30.64
C ASP A 280 4.87 -9.51 30.09
N THR A 281 5.29 -10.50 29.31
CA THR A 281 6.64 -10.53 28.71
C THR A 281 6.84 -9.37 27.73
N LEU A 282 5.82 -9.06 26.93
CA LEU A 282 5.85 -7.99 25.94
C LEU A 282 5.95 -6.62 26.63
N ILE A 283 5.12 -6.37 27.63
CA ILE A 283 5.15 -5.14 28.44
C ILE A 283 6.54 -4.97 29.06
N ALA A 284 7.07 -5.99 29.72
CA ALA A 284 8.40 -5.93 30.35
C ALA A 284 9.53 -5.64 29.34
N SER A 285 9.37 -6.03 28.07
CA SER A 285 10.33 -5.71 27.00
C SER A 285 10.21 -4.25 26.53
N MET A 286 8.99 -3.75 26.37
CA MET A 286 8.73 -2.37 25.94
C MET A 286 9.08 -1.35 27.03
N GLU A 287 8.84 -1.69 28.30
CA GLU A 287 9.11 -0.83 29.46
C GLU A 287 10.60 -0.48 29.58
N LYS A 288 11.51 -1.39 29.19
CA LYS A 288 12.96 -1.13 29.15
C LYS A 288 13.35 0.04 28.25
N GLN A 289 12.50 0.41 27.28
CA GLN A 289 12.70 1.55 26.40
C GLN A 289 11.68 2.68 26.64
N GLY A 290 10.90 2.61 27.73
CA GLY A 290 9.85 3.57 28.03
C GLY A 290 8.74 3.61 26.97
N LYS A 291 8.42 2.47 26.34
CA LYS A 291 7.44 2.38 25.26
C LYS A 291 6.16 1.68 25.68
N GLY A 292 5.08 1.96 24.96
CA GLY A 292 3.80 1.26 25.05
C GLY A 292 3.26 0.91 23.66
N ALA A 293 2.40 -0.10 23.59
CA ALA A 293 1.87 -0.58 22.31
C ALA A 293 0.63 0.21 21.87
N ARG A 294 0.56 0.54 20.58
CA ARG A 294 -0.62 1.11 19.92
C ARG A 294 -1.36 0.12 19.04
N ARG A 295 -0.63 -0.87 18.53
CA ARG A 295 -1.15 -1.92 17.67
C ARG A 295 -0.54 -3.25 18.07
N LEU A 296 -1.40 -4.16 18.50
CA LEU A 296 -1.06 -5.49 18.97
C LEU A 296 -1.63 -6.52 18.00
N GLU A 297 -0.85 -7.56 17.70
CA GLU A 297 -1.30 -8.71 16.91
C GLU A 297 -0.96 -10.00 17.66
N ALA A 298 -2.00 -10.80 17.91
CA ALA A 298 -1.87 -12.18 18.37
C ALA A 298 -2.02 -13.12 17.17
N ALA A 299 -0.95 -13.83 16.83
CA ALA A 299 -0.92 -14.82 15.77
C ALA A 299 -0.88 -16.24 16.35
N PHE A 300 -1.79 -17.08 15.86
CA PHE A 300 -1.99 -18.46 16.28
C PHE A 300 -1.61 -19.38 15.12
N PHE A 301 -0.56 -20.17 15.31
CA PHE A 301 0.00 -21.06 14.30
C PHE A 301 -0.53 -22.47 14.58
N ARG A 302 -1.33 -22.99 13.65
CA ARG A 302 -1.89 -24.33 13.72
C ARG A 302 -0.87 -25.34 13.22
N THR A 303 -0.95 -26.56 13.73
CA THR A 303 -0.10 -27.69 13.35
C THR A 303 -0.17 -28.01 11.84
N ASP A 304 -1.25 -27.65 11.16
CA ASP A 304 -1.43 -27.82 9.70
C ASP A 304 -0.85 -26.67 8.85
N GLY A 305 -0.18 -25.70 9.47
CA GLY A 305 0.44 -24.55 8.82
C GLY A 305 -0.49 -23.35 8.63
N VAL A 306 -1.77 -23.45 9.00
CA VAL A 306 -2.70 -22.32 8.96
C VAL A 306 -2.35 -21.33 10.08
N VAL A 307 -2.23 -20.05 9.73
CA VAL A 307 -1.99 -18.97 10.70
C VAL A 307 -3.22 -18.08 10.77
N ARG A 308 -3.77 -17.90 11.98
CA ARG A 308 -4.83 -16.92 12.25
C ARG A 308 -4.24 -15.78 13.05
N ALA A 309 -4.34 -14.56 12.54
CA ALA A 309 -3.89 -13.36 13.22
C ALA A 309 -5.09 -12.52 13.66
N ILE A 310 -5.09 -12.11 14.92
CA ILE A 310 -6.10 -11.25 15.52
C ILE A 310 -5.41 -9.97 15.96
N MET A 311 -5.96 -8.84 15.54
CA MET A 311 -5.37 -7.54 15.75
C MET A 311 -6.25 -6.66 16.62
N VAL A 312 -5.63 -5.90 17.51
CA VAL A 312 -6.25 -4.85 18.30
C VAL A 312 -5.42 -3.56 18.21
N GLU A 313 -6.11 -2.44 18.01
CA GLU A 313 -5.54 -1.10 18.02
C GLU A 313 -6.08 -0.31 19.21
N THR A 314 -5.28 0.60 19.74
CA THR A 314 -5.62 1.44 20.90
C THR A 314 -5.37 2.92 20.64
N GLY A 315 -6.16 3.75 21.32
CA GLY A 315 -6.09 5.20 21.24
C GLY A 315 -4.96 5.83 22.05
N ARG A 316 -4.43 5.10 23.04
CA ARG A 316 -3.27 5.47 23.85
C ARG A 316 -2.26 4.32 23.92
N PRO A 317 -0.97 4.60 24.16
CA PRO A 317 0.04 3.55 24.31
C PRO A 317 -0.27 2.70 25.55
N VAL A 318 -0.49 1.40 25.34
CA VAL A 318 -0.79 0.45 26.40
C VAL A 318 0.50 -0.02 27.05
N THR A 319 0.54 0.13 28.38
CA THR A 319 1.68 -0.26 29.23
C THR A 319 1.33 -1.32 30.28
N ARG A 320 0.07 -1.78 30.33
CA ARG A 320 -0.42 -2.73 31.33
C ARG A 320 -0.98 -3.99 30.67
N SER A 321 -0.51 -5.17 31.08
CA SER A 321 -0.96 -6.45 30.53
C SER A 321 -2.45 -6.71 30.71
N ALA A 322 -3.02 -6.31 31.86
CA ALA A 322 -4.47 -6.41 32.11
C ALA A 322 -5.34 -5.70 31.05
N VAL A 323 -4.84 -4.62 30.44
CA VAL A 323 -5.55 -3.93 29.33
C VAL A 323 -5.48 -4.77 28.06
N ILE A 324 -4.30 -5.31 27.75
CA ILE A 324 -4.09 -6.21 26.60
C ILE A 324 -5.02 -7.42 26.71
N ASP A 325 -5.09 -8.06 27.87
CA ASP A 325 -5.94 -9.22 28.14
C ASP A 325 -7.42 -8.91 27.91
N ARG A 326 -7.88 -7.76 28.42
CA ARG A 326 -9.27 -7.34 28.26
C ARG A 326 -9.61 -7.06 26.80
N LEU A 327 -8.72 -6.40 26.08
CA LEU A 327 -8.89 -6.06 24.67
C LEU A 327 -8.95 -7.29 23.76
N PHE A 328 -8.04 -8.25 23.96
CA PHE A 328 -8.07 -9.50 23.19
C PHE A 328 -9.28 -10.36 23.53
N ARG A 329 -9.74 -10.38 24.78
CA ARG A 329 -10.99 -11.06 25.16
C ARG A 329 -12.19 -10.49 24.41
N GLU A 330 -12.39 -9.17 24.47
CA GLU A 330 -13.49 -8.51 23.73
C GLU A 330 -13.40 -8.77 22.22
N ARG A 331 -12.17 -8.79 21.68
CA ARG A 331 -11.96 -9.05 20.25
C ARG A 331 -12.28 -10.49 19.87
N LEU A 332 -11.84 -11.47 20.67
CA LEU A 332 -12.09 -12.90 20.48
C LEU A 332 -13.59 -13.22 20.56
N ASP A 333 -14.28 -12.68 21.58
CA ASP A 333 -15.72 -12.88 21.79
C ASP A 333 -16.57 -12.29 20.64
N ALA A 334 -16.04 -11.31 19.92
CA ALA A 334 -16.72 -10.63 18.81
C ALA A 334 -16.35 -11.15 17.42
N LEU A 335 -15.55 -12.21 17.32
CA LEU A 335 -15.22 -12.80 16.02
C LEU A 335 -16.46 -13.43 15.40
N ALA A 336 -16.71 -13.12 14.13
CA ALA A 336 -17.78 -13.77 13.35
C ALA A 336 -17.51 -15.27 13.16
N ASP A 337 -16.25 -15.60 12.85
CA ASP A 337 -15.74 -16.96 12.83
C ASP A 337 -14.87 -17.17 14.08
N PRO A 338 -15.29 -18.05 15.01
CA PRO A 338 -14.50 -18.37 16.19
C PRO A 338 -13.08 -18.81 15.82
N LEU A 339 -12.16 -18.64 16.78
CA LEU A 339 -10.78 -19.09 16.63
C LEU A 339 -10.75 -20.63 16.61
N ASP A 340 -10.81 -21.23 15.43
CA ASP A 340 -10.78 -22.69 15.26
C ASP A 340 -9.35 -23.24 15.44
N PRO A 341 -9.07 -24.02 16.51
CA PRO A 341 -7.76 -24.60 16.75
C PRO A 341 -7.44 -25.77 15.81
N GLY A 342 -8.42 -26.41 15.16
CA GLY A 342 -8.19 -27.65 14.41
C GLY A 342 -7.50 -28.72 15.26
N PHE A 343 -6.28 -29.12 14.87
CA PHE A 343 -5.42 -30.04 15.63
C PHE A 343 -4.60 -29.37 16.75
N GLY A 344 -4.95 -28.14 17.10
CA GLY A 344 -4.27 -27.32 18.10
C GLY A 344 -3.26 -26.36 17.49
N PHE A 345 -2.87 -25.38 18.30
CA PHE A 345 -1.82 -24.41 18.02
C PHE A 345 -0.50 -24.87 18.62
N ASP A 346 0.53 -25.03 17.80
CA ASP A 346 1.89 -25.37 18.23
C ASP A 346 2.71 -24.12 18.61
N MET A 347 2.25 -22.94 18.19
CA MET A 347 2.85 -21.66 18.55
C MET A 347 1.81 -20.55 18.65
N VAL A 348 1.94 -19.73 19.70
CA VAL A 348 1.23 -18.46 19.83
C VAL A 348 2.26 -17.35 19.90
N ARG A 349 2.07 -16.31 19.10
CA ARG A 349 2.93 -15.12 19.04
C ARG A 349 2.09 -13.89 19.37
N LEU A 350 2.62 -13.03 20.23
CA LEU A 350 2.10 -11.69 20.47
C LEU A 350 3.15 -10.68 20.00
N SER A 351 2.73 -9.72 19.20
CA SER A 351 3.61 -8.70 18.65
C SER A 351 3.04 -7.30 18.80
N ALA A 352 3.91 -6.32 19.01
CA ALA A 352 3.58 -4.90 18.94
C ALA A 352 4.18 -4.33 17.65
N SER A 353 3.32 -4.08 16.65
CA SER A 353 3.74 -3.58 15.33
C SER A 353 3.82 -2.06 15.26
N ARG A 354 3.22 -1.37 16.23
CA ARG A 354 3.38 0.07 16.43
C ARG A 354 3.54 0.35 17.91
N THR A 355 4.67 0.94 18.28
CA THR A 355 4.95 1.40 19.64
C THR A 355 5.17 2.90 19.69
N GLU A 356 4.84 3.51 20.83
CA GLU A 356 5.06 4.94 21.08
C GLU A 356 5.79 5.10 22.41
N ILE A 357 6.62 6.15 22.53
CA ILE A 357 7.25 6.53 23.79
C ILE A 357 6.15 7.00 24.74
N VAL A 358 6.17 6.46 25.96
CA VAL A 358 5.24 6.83 27.01
C VAL A 358 5.86 7.98 27.78
N VAL A 359 5.36 9.19 27.53
CA VAL A 359 5.69 10.34 28.36
C VAL A 359 4.83 10.24 29.62
N GLN A 360 5.48 10.11 30.77
CA GLN A 360 4.80 10.22 32.07
C GLN A 360 4.41 11.68 32.24
N GLU A 361 3.17 12.05 31.90
CA GLU A 361 2.63 13.35 32.25
C GLU A 361 2.50 13.42 33.77
N GLN A 362 3.12 14.44 34.37
CA GLN A 362 2.91 14.75 35.78
C GLN A 362 1.43 15.09 35.96
N ARG A 363 0.70 14.18 36.60
CA ARG A 363 -0.73 14.31 36.83
C ARG A 363 -0.96 15.50 37.77
N ASP A 364 -1.59 16.53 37.25
CA ASP A 364 -2.19 17.53 38.12
C ASP A 364 -3.33 16.88 38.92
N LEU A 365 -3.66 17.45 40.07
CA LEU A 365 -4.71 16.94 40.98
C LEU A 365 -6.15 17.16 40.44
N ASP A 366 -6.29 17.32 39.13
CA ASP A 366 -7.55 17.60 38.44
C ASP A 366 -8.29 16.29 38.07
N ALA A 367 -9.51 16.16 38.57
CA ALA A 367 -10.40 15.02 38.33
C ALA A 367 -10.68 14.76 36.83
N HIS A 368 -10.65 15.82 36.01
CA HIS A 368 -10.95 15.75 34.57
C HIS A 368 -9.93 14.91 33.76
N VAL A 369 -8.70 14.72 34.26
CA VAL A 369 -7.70 13.87 33.59
C VAL A 369 -8.07 12.39 33.70
N HIS A 370 -8.64 11.97 34.84
CA HIS A 370 -9.05 10.57 35.07
C HIS A 370 -10.24 10.18 34.18
N ASP A 371 -11.22 11.07 34.01
CA ASP A 371 -12.39 10.84 33.15
C ASP A 371 -11.98 10.56 31.69
N ASN A 372 -10.94 11.27 31.21
CA ASN A 372 -10.43 11.10 29.85
C ASN A 372 -9.69 9.77 29.64
N ASP A 373 -9.02 9.24 30.66
CA ASP A 373 -8.38 7.91 30.63
C ASP A 373 -9.42 6.79 30.59
N GLU A 374 -10.47 6.91 31.38
CA GLU A 374 -11.55 5.93 31.40
C GLU A 374 -12.34 5.93 30.09
N LEU A 375 -12.61 7.12 29.52
CA LEU A 375 -13.26 7.27 28.22
C LEU A 375 -12.41 6.67 27.10
N ALA A 376 -11.11 6.96 27.06
CA ALA A 376 -10.20 6.36 26.07
C ALA A 376 -10.19 4.83 26.17
N ALA A 377 -10.10 4.29 27.39
CA ALA A 377 -10.15 2.84 27.62
C ALA A 377 -11.51 2.23 27.27
N LEU A 378 -12.62 2.97 27.41
CA LEU A 378 -13.94 2.54 26.96
C LEU A 378 -14.01 2.49 25.44
N ILE A 379 -13.55 3.55 24.75
CA ILE A 379 -13.49 3.62 23.29
C ILE A 379 -12.68 2.44 22.74
N ASP A 380 -11.53 2.13 23.33
CA ASP A 380 -10.70 1.00 22.90
C ASP A 380 -11.41 -0.35 23.04
N ARG A 381 -12.19 -0.56 24.11
CA ARG A 381 -12.98 -1.79 24.27
C ARG A 381 -14.09 -1.91 23.24
N ILE A 382 -14.84 -0.83 23.00
CA ILE A 382 -15.90 -0.82 21.99
C ILE A 382 -15.29 -1.04 20.60
N ALA A 383 -14.18 -0.36 20.30
CA ALA A 383 -13.46 -0.51 19.04
C ALA A 383 -12.92 -1.94 18.83
N ALA A 384 -12.40 -2.60 19.88
CA ALA A 384 -11.98 -4.00 19.81
C ALA A 384 -13.15 -4.93 19.46
N ARG A 385 -14.35 -4.65 19.95
CA ARG A 385 -15.55 -5.48 19.74
C ARG A 385 -16.21 -5.25 18.37
N ILE A 386 -16.50 -4.00 18.01
CA ILE A 386 -17.28 -3.67 16.80
C ILE A 386 -16.46 -3.05 15.66
N GLY A 387 -15.16 -2.83 15.88
CA GLY A 387 -14.22 -2.23 14.92
C GLY A 387 -14.05 -0.72 15.13
N GLY A 388 -12.79 -0.25 15.15
CA GLY A 388 -12.46 1.16 15.43
C GLY A 388 -13.05 2.17 14.46
N LYS A 389 -13.30 1.80 13.20
CA LYS A 389 -13.97 2.67 12.21
C LYS A 389 -15.45 2.95 12.52
N ARG A 390 -16.07 2.18 13.41
CA ARG A 390 -17.48 2.34 13.81
C ARG A 390 -17.67 3.21 15.04
N VAL A 391 -16.58 3.52 15.76
CA VAL A 391 -16.60 4.41 16.92
C VAL A 391 -15.97 5.73 16.48
N VAL A 392 -16.80 6.75 16.27
CA VAL A 392 -16.36 8.00 15.67
C VAL A 392 -16.58 9.19 16.59
N VAL A 393 -15.69 10.16 16.47
CA VAL A 393 -15.90 11.53 16.92
C VAL A 393 -16.10 12.41 15.70
N HIS A 394 -16.77 13.54 15.88
CA HIS A 394 -16.98 14.52 14.82
C HIS A 394 -16.01 15.67 15.01
N LEU A 395 -15.34 16.06 13.93
CA LEU A 395 -14.43 17.20 13.88
C LEU A 395 -15.03 18.26 12.94
N PRO A 396 -15.06 19.54 13.33
CA PRO A 396 -15.46 20.62 12.44
C PRO A 396 -14.45 20.72 11.30
N GLN A 397 -14.93 21.06 10.11
CA GLN A 397 -14.12 21.38 8.94
C GLN A 397 -14.42 22.80 8.51
N ASP A 398 -13.39 23.52 8.06
CA ASP A 398 -13.53 24.89 7.55
C ASP A 398 -14.08 24.86 6.12
N THR A 399 -15.38 24.56 6.01
CA THR A 399 -16.13 24.56 4.76
C THR A 399 -17.60 24.85 5.01
N HIS A 400 -18.19 25.65 4.13
CA HIS A 400 -19.63 25.93 4.13
C HIS A 400 -20.45 24.84 3.44
N VAL A 401 -19.80 23.88 2.76
CA VAL A 401 -20.45 22.73 2.10
C VAL A 401 -20.99 21.77 3.17
N PRO A 402 -22.32 21.54 3.26
CA PRO A 402 -22.92 20.84 4.40
C PRO A 402 -22.40 19.43 4.65
N GLU A 403 -22.24 18.63 3.60
CA GLU A 403 -21.76 17.24 3.69
C GLU A 403 -20.27 17.12 4.04
N CYS A 404 -19.52 18.22 3.92
CA CYS A 404 -18.10 18.27 4.23
C CYS A 404 -17.78 19.06 5.51
N ALA A 405 -18.75 19.80 6.07
CA ALA A 405 -18.58 20.67 7.24
C ALA A 405 -18.21 19.89 8.52
N VAL A 406 -18.46 18.58 8.53
CA VAL A 406 -18.16 17.70 9.66
C VAL A 406 -17.46 16.43 9.17
N LEU A 407 -16.28 16.15 9.71
CA LEU A 407 -15.54 14.93 9.47
C LEU A 407 -15.82 13.92 10.60
N ALA A 408 -16.44 12.79 10.26
CA ALA A 408 -16.50 11.63 11.16
C ALA A 408 -15.13 10.91 11.14
N ALA A 409 -14.41 10.98 12.26
CA ALA A 409 -13.07 10.41 12.39
C ALA A 409 -13.02 9.34 13.50
N PRO A 410 -12.20 8.27 13.38
CA PRO A 410 -12.10 7.25 14.41
C PRO A 410 -11.74 7.82 15.78
N ALA A 411 -12.59 7.56 16.78
CA ALA A 411 -12.46 8.14 18.11
C ALA A 411 -11.12 7.79 18.78
N GLN A 412 -10.60 6.59 18.56
CA GLN A 412 -9.32 6.14 19.11
C GLN A 412 -8.16 7.08 18.78
N HIS A 413 -8.15 7.66 17.58
CA HIS A 413 -7.03 8.49 17.12
C HIS A 413 -7.31 9.99 17.24
N HIS A 414 -8.60 10.36 17.35
CA HIS A 414 -9.03 11.75 17.24
C HIS A 414 -9.78 12.28 18.47
N LEU A 415 -9.88 11.52 19.57
CA LEU A 415 -10.58 11.96 20.79
C LEU A 415 -10.03 13.29 21.31
N ALA A 416 -8.70 13.41 21.47
CA ALA A 416 -8.09 14.63 21.99
C ALA A 416 -8.36 15.84 21.09
N ALA A 417 -8.25 15.65 19.77
CA ALA A 417 -8.56 16.69 18.80
C ALA A 417 -10.04 17.10 18.86
N ALA A 418 -10.96 16.15 19.05
CA ALA A 418 -12.39 16.43 19.18
C ALA A 418 -12.74 17.17 20.48
N MET A 419 -12.04 16.86 21.58
CA MET A 419 -12.23 17.56 22.85
C MET A 419 -11.75 19.02 22.82
N GLN A 420 -10.76 19.31 21.98
CA GLN A 420 -10.20 20.65 21.79
C GLN A 420 -10.77 21.37 20.57
N ALA A 421 -11.67 20.72 19.83
CA ALA A 421 -12.21 21.26 18.60
C ALA A 421 -13.10 22.47 18.88
N GLU A 422 -12.79 23.59 18.24
CA GLU A 422 -13.63 24.78 18.26
C GLU A 422 -14.70 24.66 17.19
N TRP A 423 -15.95 24.60 17.63
CA TRP A 423 -17.10 24.62 16.73
C TRP A 423 -17.46 26.05 16.39
N PRO A 424 -17.75 26.36 15.11
CA PRO A 424 -18.20 27.70 14.73
C PRO A 424 -19.38 28.12 15.60
N ALA A 425 -19.20 29.22 16.34
CA ALA A 425 -20.27 29.81 17.11
C ALA A 425 -21.31 30.38 16.13
N ARG A 426 -22.58 30.09 16.39
CA ARG A 426 -23.67 30.65 15.58
C ARG A 426 -23.69 32.16 15.70
N ALA A 427 -23.51 32.89 14.59
CA ALA A 427 -23.69 34.33 14.58
C ALA A 427 -25.18 34.71 14.65
N GLU A 428 -25.48 35.86 15.24
CA GLU A 428 -26.82 36.41 15.31
C GLU A 428 -27.33 36.72 13.90
N GLY A 429 -28.47 36.14 13.50
CA GLY A 429 -29.00 36.26 12.14
C GLY A 429 -28.56 35.18 11.14
N GLU A 430 -27.79 34.17 11.58
CA GLU A 430 -27.48 33.00 10.74
C GLU A 430 -28.72 32.20 10.31
N PRO A 431 -28.64 31.53 9.14
CA PRO A 431 -29.73 30.71 8.62
C PRO A 431 -30.24 29.67 9.65
N PRO A 432 -31.47 29.17 9.47
CA PRO A 432 -32.07 28.18 10.36
C PRO A 432 -31.15 26.97 10.57
N LEU A 433 -31.23 26.38 11.76
CA LEU A 433 -30.49 25.17 12.11
C LEU A 433 -30.61 24.13 10.98
N ARG A 434 -29.47 23.60 10.54
CA ARG A 434 -29.38 22.47 9.61
C ARG A 434 -29.80 21.17 10.32
N PRO A 435 -30.34 20.17 9.61
CA PRO A 435 -30.73 18.91 10.23
C PRO A 435 -29.52 18.15 10.76
N LEU A 436 -29.67 17.48 11.91
CA LEU A 436 -28.63 16.62 12.50
C LEU A 436 -28.36 15.37 11.66
N ARG A 437 -29.32 14.95 10.83
CA ARG A 437 -29.23 13.78 9.98
C ARG A 437 -29.24 14.19 8.51
N LEU A 438 -28.09 14.10 7.88
CA LEU A 438 -27.92 14.23 6.43
C LEU A 438 -27.86 12.85 5.77
N PHE A 439 -28.29 12.80 4.51
CA PHE A 439 -28.05 11.64 3.65
C PHE A 439 -26.66 11.75 3.02
N ASP A 440 -25.88 10.66 3.05
CA ASP A 440 -24.55 10.59 2.41
C ASP A 440 -24.59 11.01 0.93
N LYS A 441 -25.72 10.75 0.27
CA LYS A 441 -26.02 11.22 -1.08
C LYS A 441 -27.42 11.84 -1.05
N PRO A 442 -27.58 13.11 -1.47
CA PRO A 442 -28.89 13.72 -1.63
C PRO A 442 -29.80 12.87 -2.51
N GLU A 443 -31.05 12.70 -2.11
CA GLU A 443 -32.04 11.90 -2.85
C GLU A 443 -32.85 12.81 -3.79
N PRO A 444 -33.00 12.46 -5.08
CA PRO A 444 -33.74 13.31 -6.02
C PRO A 444 -35.22 13.38 -5.67
N VAL A 445 -35.82 14.55 -5.88
CA VAL A 445 -37.27 14.78 -5.75
C VAL A 445 -37.85 15.36 -7.02
N THR A 446 -39.11 15.00 -7.28
CA THR A 446 -39.87 15.59 -8.39
C THR A 446 -40.65 16.78 -7.87
N VAL A 447 -40.32 17.97 -8.37
CA VAL A 447 -41.04 19.22 -8.10
C VAL A 447 -41.84 19.59 -9.35
N PRO A 448 -43.18 19.50 -9.34
CA PRO A 448 -44.00 19.84 -10.49
C PRO A 448 -44.00 21.33 -10.82
N PHE A 449 -43.97 22.17 -9.78
CA PHE A 449 -43.96 23.63 -9.89
C PHE A 449 -43.16 24.23 -8.74
N ALA A 450 -42.17 25.06 -9.07
CA ALA A 450 -41.46 25.93 -8.14
C ALA A 450 -41.69 27.38 -8.56
N THR A 451 -41.71 28.30 -7.59
CA THR A 451 -41.82 29.73 -7.90
C THR A 451 -40.49 30.22 -8.48
N VAL A 452 -40.48 30.67 -9.73
CA VAL A 452 -39.28 31.19 -10.42
C VAL A 452 -39.11 32.69 -10.06
N PRO A 453 -37.88 33.21 -9.83
CA PRO A 453 -36.58 32.55 -9.99
C PRO A 453 -36.07 31.82 -8.75
N ASP A 454 -36.34 32.27 -7.53
CA ASP A 454 -35.71 31.73 -6.30
C ASP A 454 -36.70 31.22 -5.25
N GLY A 455 -37.95 31.01 -5.64
CA GLY A 455 -38.99 30.60 -4.72
C GLY A 455 -39.07 29.08 -4.51
N PRO A 456 -39.62 28.65 -3.37
CA PRO A 456 -39.70 27.25 -3.00
C PRO A 456 -40.78 26.49 -3.79
N PRO A 457 -40.77 25.15 -3.75
CA PRO A 457 -41.85 24.33 -4.30
C PRO A 457 -43.11 24.43 -3.45
N HIS A 458 -44.28 24.41 -4.10
CA HIS A 458 -45.57 24.27 -3.40
C HIS A 458 -45.89 22.81 -3.04
N GLN A 459 -45.35 21.88 -3.81
CA GLN A 459 -45.49 20.44 -3.60
C GLN A 459 -44.27 19.73 -4.18
N PHE A 460 -43.90 18.58 -3.60
CA PHE A 460 -42.87 17.72 -4.16
C PHE A 460 -43.20 16.24 -3.93
N THR A 461 -42.62 15.37 -4.74
CA THR A 461 -42.74 13.91 -4.59
C THR A 461 -41.39 13.32 -4.20
N TRP A 462 -41.35 12.64 -3.06
CA TRP A 462 -40.17 11.95 -2.55
C TRP A 462 -40.54 10.52 -2.16
N ARG A 463 -39.76 9.53 -2.59
CA ARG A 463 -40.02 8.10 -2.35
C ARG A 463 -41.47 7.65 -2.67
N ARG A 464 -42.03 8.19 -3.77
CA ARG A 464 -43.41 7.98 -4.24
C ARG A 464 -44.52 8.53 -3.34
N ALA A 465 -44.18 9.24 -2.27
CA ALA A 465 -45.12 10.01 -1.46
C ALA A 465 -45.16 11.46 -1.93
N LYS A 466 -46.36 12.06 -1.94
CA LYS A 466 -46.56 13.47 -2.28
C LYS A 466 -46.62 14.29 -1.00
N HIS A 467 -45.84 15.36 -0.93
CA HIS A 467 -45.77 16.26 0.20
C HIS A 467 -46.24 17.66 -0.22
N ALA A 468 -47.30 18.16 0.42
CA ALA A 468 -47.81 19.52 0.21
C ALA A 468 -47.12 20.48 1.18
N VAL A 469 -46.48 21.52 0.67
CA VAL A 469 -45.68 22.45 1.47
C VAL A 469 -46.58 23.46 2.16
N VAL A 470 -46.55 23.50 3.49
CA VAL A 470 -47.36 24.42 4.32
C VAL A 470 -46.51 25.54 4.91
N ARG A 471 -45.25 25.27 5.26
CA ARG A 471 -44.30 26.28 5.72
C ARG A 471 -42.96 26.13 5.02
N VAL A 472 -42.29 27.26 4.83
CA VAL A 472 -41.00 27.30 4.18
C VAL A 472 -40.13 28.40 4.74
N GLU A 473 -38.82 28.14 4.79
CA GLU A 473 -37.79 29.09 5.21
C GLU A 473 -36.55 28.90 4.34
N GLY A 474 -35.90 30.01 3.95
CA GLY A 474 -34.80 30.05 2.99
C GLY A 474 -35.02 31.09 1.88
N PRO A 475 -34.20 31.10 0.82
CA PRO A 475 -33.11 30.15 0.56
C PRO A 475 -31.84 30.44 1.39
N GLU A 476 -31.18 29.39 1.88
CA GLU A 476 -29.76 29.42 2.24
C GLU A 476 -28.96 29.10 0.98
N ARG A 477 -28.27 30.12 0.42
CA ARG A 477 -27.48 29.98 -0.81
C ARG A 477 -26.04 29.56 -0.49
N ILE A 478 -25.63 28.43 -1.04
CA ILE A 478 -24.30 27.83 -0.84
C ILE A 478 -23.64 27.68 -2.22
N ALA A 479 -22.73 28.59 -2.54
CA ALA A 479 -21.85 28.46 -3.69
C ALA A 479 -20.74 27.44 -3.40
N MET A 480 -20.29 26.70 -4.40
CA MET A 480 -19.25 25.68 -4.20
C MET A 480 -17.86 26.31 -4.08
N GLU A 481 -16.90 25.60 -3.48
CA GLU A 481 -15.57 26.12 -3.19
C GLU A 481 -14.80 26.48 -4.48
N TRP A 482 -14.71 27.76 -4.81
CA TRP A 482 -14.15 28.27 -6.07
C TRP A 482 -12.68 27.85 -6.33
N TRP A 483 -11.94 27.52 -5.27
CA TRP A 483 -10.53 27.09 -5.34
C TRP A 483 -10.36 25.58 -5.60
N ARG A 484 -11.43 24.76 -5.50
CA ARG A 484 -11.36 23.34 -5.83
C ARG A 484 -11.61 23.14 -7.32
N GLN A 485 -10.58 22.67 -8.03
CA GLN A 485 -10.43 22.63 -9.49
C GLN A 485 -11.39 21.72 -10.28
N ASP A 486 -12.52 21.28 -9.71
CA ASP A 486 -13.45 20.40 -10.42
C ASP A 486 -14.56 21.13 -11.17
N GLY A 487 -14.70 22.47 -11.04
CA GLY A 487 -15.40 23.39 -11.96
C GLY A 487 -16.86 23.07 -12.36
N LYS A 488 -17.44 21.99 -11.84
CA LYS A 488 -18.72 21.39 -12.26
C LYS A 488 -19.78 21.39 -11.17
N GLN A 489 -19.46 21.92 -9.99
CA GLN A 489 -20.40 21.92 -8.88
C GLN A 489 -21.20 23.23 -8.90
N LEU A 490 -22.52 23.08 -9.03
CA LEU A 490 -23.48 24.17 -9.16
C LEU A 490 -23.75 24.81 -7.79
N THR A 491 -24.22 26.07 -7.80
CA THR A 491 -24.67 26.75 -6.59
C THR A 491 -25.95 26.08 -6.08
N ARG A 492 -26.05 25.85 -4.76
CA ARG A 492 -27.22 25.21 -4.14
C ARG A 492 -28.04 26.22 -3.35
N ASP A 493 -29.34 26.25 -3.58
CA ASP A 493 -30.30 26.98 -2.76
C ASP A 493 -31.08 26.01 -1.88
N TYR A 494 -30.82 26.04 -0.57
CA TYR A 494 -31.43 25.17 0.42
C TYR A 494 -32.69 25.80 1.04
N PHE A 495 -33.72 24.98 1.24
CA PHE A 495 -35.00 25.34 1.84
C PHE A 495 -35.35 24.37 2.95
N ARG A 496 -35.81 24.90 4.08
CA ARG A 496 -36.46 24.12 5.13
C ARG A 496 -37.96 24.13 4.91
N ILE A 497 -38.54 22.95 4.78
CA ILE A 497 -39.93 22.78 4.41
C ILE A 497 -40.65 21.98 5.48
N GLU A 498 -41.83 22.43 5.88
CA GLU A 498 -42.79 21.65 6.66
C GLU A 498 -43.98 21.30 5.77
N ASP A 499 -44.32 20.01 5.70
CA ASP A 499 -45.49 19.55 4.96
C ASP A 499 -46.78 19.61 5.79
N ALA A 500 -47.90 19.25 5.16
CA ALA A 500 -49.22 19.24 5.80
C ALA A 500 -49.36 18.21 6.93
N GLU A 501 -48.51 17.18 6.97
CA GLU A 501 -48.45 16.18 8.03
C GLU A 501 -47.48 16.57 9.17
N GLY A 502 -46.79 17.71 9.04
CA GLY A 502 -45.83 18.23 10.00
C GLY A 502 -44.41 17.65 9.85
N LEU A 503 -44.14 16.88 8.80
CA LEU A 503 -42.80 16.39 8.49
C LEU A 503 -41.93 17.53 7.98
N ARG A 504 -40.68 17.57 8.44
CA ARG A 504 -39.74 18.65 8.14
C ARG A 504 -38.56 18.15 7.32
N PHE A 505 -38.38 18.76 6.15
CA PHE A 505 -37.38 18.39 5.16
C PHE A 505 -36.38 19.52 4.94
N TRP A 506 -35.14 19.14 4.67
CA TRP A 506 -34.13 20.05 4.15
C TRP A 506 -33.85 19.68 2.70
N ILE A 507 -34.39 20.48 1.78
CA ILE A 507 -34.30 20.25 0.34
C ILE A 507 -33.45 21.33 -0.30
N PHE A 508 -32.86 21.04 -1.45
CA PHE A 508 -32.19 22.06 -2.24
C PHE A 508 -32.43 21.89 -3.72
N ARG A 509 -32.17 22.98 -4.42
CA ARG A 509 -32.07 23.08 -5.87
C ARG A 509 -30.60 23.13 -6.27
N ASP A 510 -30.20 22.28 -7.21
CA ASP A 510 -28.82 22.19 -7.70
C ASP A 510 -28.67 23.02 -8.97
N GLY A 511 -28.20 24.25 -8.79
CA GLY A 511 -28.05 25.28 -9.84
C GLY A 511 -29.07 26.41 -9.77
N LEU A 512 -28.63 27.58 -10.25
CA LEU A 512 -29.48 28.75 -10.44
C LEU A 512 -30.21 28.68 -11.78
N TYR A 513 -31.49 29.09 -11.80
CA TYR A 513 -32.27 29.19 -13.06
C TYR A 513 -31.62 30.16 -14.06
N GLU A 514 -30.88 31.15 -13.57
CA GLU A 514 -30.18 32.14 -14.37
C GLU A 514 -28.68 31.83 -14.41
N GLY A 515 -28.25 31.04 -15.39
CA GLY A 515 -26.85 31.04 -15.84
C GLY A 515 -25.95 29.87 -15.40
N GLU A 516 -26.46 28.88 -14.67
CA GLU A 516 -25.65 27.71 -14.28
C GLU A 516 -26.10 26.39 -14.92
N VAL A 517 -27.38 26.25 -15.27
CA VAL A 517 -27.93 25.00 -15.83
C VAL A 517 -28.33 25.24 -17.29
N PHE A 518 -27.66 24.55 -18.22
CA PHE A 518 -27.95 24.60 -19.65
C PHE A 518 -28.27 23.22 -20.21
N ASP A 519 -29.19 23.15 -21.18
CA ASP A 519 -29.47 21.95 -21.96
C ASP A 519 -28.37 21.67 -23.01
N ALA A 520 -28.49 20.56 -23.73
CA ALA A 520 -27.54 20.17 -24.78
C ALA A 520 -27.43 21.19 -25.93
N ASP A 521 -28.42 22.09 -26.07
CA ASP A 521 -28.49 23.14 -27.07
C ASP A 521 -28.01 24.51 -26.53
N GLY A 522 -27.53 24.57 -25.28
CA GLY A 522 -27.02 25.78 -24.64
C GLY A 522 -28.10 26.74 -24.13
N LYS A 523 -29.35 26.28 -23.99
CA LYS A 523 -30.45 27.07 -23.41
C LYS A 523 -30.59 26.80 -21.92
N PRO A 524 -31.07 27.76 -21.10
CA PRO A 524 -31.32 27.54 -19.68
C PRO A 524 -32.26 26.35 -19.44
N ALA A 525 -31.83 25.37 -18.65
CA ALA A 525 -32.59 24.19 -18.27
C ALA A 525 -33.08 24.28 -16.81
N PRO A 526 -34.19 23.63 -16.44
CA PRO A 526 -34.65 23.61 -15.06
C PRO A 526 -33.66 22.83 -14.18
N PRO A 527 -33.27 23.37 -13.01
CA PRO A 527 -32.38 22.69 -12.08
C PRO A 527 -33.07 21.50 -11.41
N ASN A 528 -32.25 20.53 -11.00
CA ASN A 528 -32.73 19.36 -10.28
C ASN A 528 -32.94 19.68 -8.79
N TRP A 529 -33.89 18.99 -8.17
CA TRP A 529 -34.20 19.14 -6.76
C TRP A 529 -33.86 17.87 -5.98
N TYR A 530 -33.39 18.04 -4.75
CA TYR A 530 -32.98 16.95 -3.88
C TYR A 530 -33.42 17.17 -2.44
N VAL A 531 -33.69 16.09 -1.72
CA VAL A 531 -33.76 16.09 -0.24
C VAL A 531 -32.38 15.71 0.29
N HIS A 532 -31.81 16.55 1.14
CA HIS A 532 -30.49 16.33 1.72
C HIS A 532 -30.54 15.87 3.17
N GLY A 533 -31.57 16.26 3.93
CA GLY A 533 -31.70 15.86 5.33
C GLY A 533 -33.11 15.96 5.87
N LEU A 534 -33.30 15.39 7.06
CA LEU A 534 -34.58 15.35 7.78
C LEU A 534 -34.39 15.95 9.17
N PHE A 535 -35.35 16.75 9.59
CA PHE A 535 -35.42 17.24 10.97
C PHE A 535 -36.14 16.22 11.86
N ALA A 536 -35.78 16.19 13.15
CA ALA A 536 -36.36 15.32 14.15
C ALA A 536 -37.74 15.78 14.62
#